data_AF-A0AAW7XFK0-F1
#
_entry.id   AF-A0AAW7XFK0-F1
#
_cell.length_a   1.000
_cell.length_b   1.000
_cell.length_c   1.000
_cell.angle_alpha   90.00
_cell.angle_beta   90.00
_cell.angle_gamma   90.00
#
_symmetry.space_group_name_H-M   'P 1'
#
loop_
_entity.id
_entity.type
_entity.pdbx_description
1 polymer ?
#
loop_
_entity_poly.entity_id
_entity_poly.type
_entity_poly.pdbx_seq_one_letter_code
_entity_poly.pdbx_strand_id
1 'polypeptide(L)' 'PMAHPVQPSSFIESSNFYTLTVYEKGAEVVRKIRTLIGAEQFRKGSDLNFERHDGQAVTIEDLVAAMADAAGRDFSL' A
#
# COMPACT_ATOMS: atom_id res chain seq x y z
N PRO A 1 -5.65 -13.76 19.53
CA PRO A 1 -6.98 -13.95 18.90
C PRO A 1 -7.37 -12.86 17.87
N MET A 2 -6.90 -11.60 18.02
CA MET A 2 -7.20 -10.49 17.09
C MET A 2 -6.09 -10.23 16.04
N ALA A 3 -5.25 -11.21 15.76
CA ALA A 3 -4.24 -11.07 14.72
C ALA A 3 -4.91 -11.15 13.35
N HIS A 4 -4.69 -10.14 12.51
CA HIS A 4 -5.21 -10.07 11.14
C HIS A 4 -4.13 -9.48 10.20
N PRO A 5 -4.22 -9.70 8.88
CA PRO A 5 -3.39 -9.01 7.91
C PRO A 5 -3.68 -7.50 7.88
N VAL A 6 -2.75 -6.69 7.33
CA VAL A 6 -2.92 -5.24 7.17
C VAL A 6 -4.16 -4.91 6.32
N GLN A 7 -4.41 -5.72 5.29
CA GLN A 7 -5.66 -5.74 4.52
C GLN A 7 -6.54 -6.89 5.03
N PRO A 8 -7.55 -6.61 5.86
CA PRO A 8 -8.40 -7.66 6.43
C PRO A 8 -9.16 -8.41 5.35
N SER A 9 -9.22 -9.75 5.42
CA SER A 9 -9.91 -10.59 4.44
C SER A 9 -11.43 -10.66 4.65
N SER A 10 -11.91 -10.33 5.85
CA SER A 10 -13.34 -10.27 6.18
C SER A 10 -13.57 -9.45 7.47
N PHE A 11 -14.72 -8.80 7.57
CA PHE A 11 -15.16 -8.10 8.77
C PHE A 11 -16.69 -8.13 8.90
N ILE A 12 -17.18 -8.14 10.14
CA ILE A 12 -18.62 -8.04 10.45
C ILE A 12 -19.00 -6.56 10.58
N GLU A 13 -18.12 -5.73 11.14
CA GLU A 13 -18.31 -4.29 11.31
C GLU A 13 -17.00 -3.55 11.03
N SER A 14 -17.05 -2.52 10.18
CA SER A 14 -15.86 -1.80 9.72
C SER A 14 -15.16 -0.99 10.82
N SER A 15 -15.89 -0.56 11.86
CA SER A 15 -15.37 0.21 12.99
C SER A 15 -14.32 -0.57 13.81
N ASN A 16 -14.40 -1.91 13.80
CA ASN A 16 -13.48 -2.78 14.54
C ASN A 16 -12.08 -2.89 13.91
N PHE A 17 -11.86 -2.30 12.73
CA PHE A 17 -10.60 -2.40 11.99
C PHE A 17 -9.76 -1.12 11.99
N TYR A 18 -10.11 -0.14 12.83
CA TYR A 18 -9.21 0.94 13.21
C TYR A 18 -8.15 0.45 14.22
N THR A 19 -7.29 -0.48 13.78
CA THR A 19 -6.32 -1.16 14.65
C THR A 19 -4.89 -0.73 14.36
N LEU A 20 -4.00 -0.95 15.32
CA LEU A 20 -2.54 -0.79 15.14
C LEU A 20 -2.00 -1.61 13.96
N THR A 21 -2.66 -2.71 13.61
CA THR A 21 -2.24 -3.55 12.48
C THR A 21 -2.57 -2.89 11.13
N VAL A 22 -3.69 -2.19 11.01
CA VAL A 22 -4.00 -1.44 9.78
C VAL A 22 -3.11 -0.20 9.68
N TYR A 23 -2.95 0.54 10.78
CA TYR A 23 -2.22 1.80 10.78
C TYR A 23 -0.71 1.64 10.89
N GLU A 24 -0.20 1.16 12.02
CA GLU A 24 1.25 1.11 12.29
C GLU A 24 1.96 0.11 11.39
N LYS A 25 1.45 -1.12 11.32
CA LYS A 25 2.05 -2.14 10.43
C LYS A 25 1.85 -1.78 8.96
N GLY A 26 0.72 -1.16 8.59
CA GLY A 26 0.52 -0.65 7.24
C GLY A 26 1.53 0.42 6.85
N ALA A 27 1.80 1.38 7.73
CA ALA A 27 2.82 2.40 7.52
C ALA A 27 4.22 1.78 7.35
N GLU A 28 4.56 0.76 8.13
CA GLU A 28 5.85 0.06 7.98
C GLU A 28 5.94 -0.77 6.69
N VAL A 29 4.83 -1.31 6.17
CA VAL A 29 4.81 -1.93 4.83
C VAL A 29 5.09 -0.88 3.75
N VAL A 30 4.46 0.30 3.82
CA VAL A 30 4.74 1.40 2.89
C VAL A 30 6.20 1.89 3.03
N ARG A 31 6.72 1.98 4.26
CA ARG A 31 8.13 2.32 4.52
C ARG A 31 9.08 1.27 3.93
N LYS A 32 8.73 -0.02 3.97
CA LYS A 32 9.49 -1.09 3.35
C LYS A 32 9.56 -0.89 1.83
N ILE A 33 8.46 -0.57 1.17
CA ILE A 33 8.46 -0.24 -0.27
C ILE A 33 9.42 0.91 -0.55
N ARG A 34 9.30 2.03 0.19
CA ARG A 34 10.22 3.17 0.09
C ARG A 34 11.69 2.77 0.28
N THR A 35 11.97 1.87 1.22
CA THR A 35 13.33 1.38 1.48
C THR A 35 13.86 0.55 0.31
N LEU A 36 13.01 -0.25 -0.33
CA LEU A 36 13.40 -1.12 -1.44
C LEU A 36 13.68 -0.37 -2.75
N ILE A 37 12.97 0.73 -3.02
CA ILE A 37 13.10 1.48 -4.29
C ILE A 37 13.78 2.84 -4.14
N GLY A 38 14.02 3.27 -2.90
CA GLY A 38 14.60 4.58 -2.60
C GLY A 38 13.57 5.72 -2.66
N ALA A 39 13.95 6.88 -2.11
CA ALA A 39 13.04 8.02 -1.96
C ALA A 39 12.59 8.62 -3.30
N GLU A 40 13.47 8.64 -4.30
CA GLU A 40 13.18 9.22 -5.62
C GLU A 40 12.13 8.39 -6.37
N GLN A 41 12.33 7.08 -6.48
CA GLN A 41 11.36 6.21 -7.16
C GLN A 41 10.06 6.09 -6.39
N PHE A 42 10.11 6.14 -5.06
CA PHE A 42 8.90 6.21 -4.24
C PHE A 42 8.09 7.48 -4.51
N ARG A 43 8.76 8.62 -4.72
CA ARG A 43 8.07 9.86 -5.12
C ARG A 43 7.43 9.71 -6.50
N LYS A 44 8.19 9.24 -7.49
CA LYS A 44 7.69 8.98 -8.85
C LYS A 44 6.51 8.01 -8.85
N GLY A 45 6.56 6.94 -8.06
CA GLY A 45 5.46 5.99 -7.91
C GLY A 45 4.22 6.60 -7.25
N SER A 46 4.42 7.52 -6.31
CA SER A 46 3.31 8.29 -5.72
C SER A 46 2.65 9.20 -6.76
N ASP A 47 3.46 9.93 -7.54
CA ASP A 47 2.98 10.80 -8.63
C ASP A 47 2.21 10.00 -9.68
N LEU A 48 2.75 8.86 -10.10
CA LEU A 48 2.13 7.95 -11.07
C LEU A 48 0.82 7.36 -10.55
N ASN A 49 0.74 7.02 -9.26
CA ASN A 49 -0.50 6.55 -8.65
C ASN A 49 -1.59 7.62 -8.72
N PHE A 50 -1.27 8.89 -8.42
CA PHE A 50 -2.24 9.98 -8.57
C PHE A 50 -2.63 10.21 -10.04
N GLU A 51 -1.65 10.22 -10.95
CA GLU A 51 -1.92 10.39 -12.39
C GLU A 51 -2.92 9.36 -12.93
N ARG A 52 -2.81 8.10 -12.50
CA ARG A 52 -3.66 7.00 -12.98
C ARG A 52 -5.03 6.95 -12.31
N HIS A 53 -5.10 7.34 -11.04
CA HIS A 53 -6.21 6.96 -10.17
C HIS A 53 -6.91 8.14 -9.46
N ASP A 54 -6.58 9.38 -9.82
CA ASP A 54 -7.28 10.54 -9.27
C ASP A 54 -8.79 10.47 -9.58
N GLY A 55 -9.60 10.75 -8.55
CA GLY A 55 -11.06 10.65 -8.60
C GLY A 55 -11.64 9.22 -8.62
N GLN A 56 -10.83 8.18 -8.43
CA GLN A 56 -11.26 6.78 -8.49
C GLN A 56 -11.22 6.08 -7.12
N ALA A 57 -12.03 5.04 -6.97
CA ALA A 57 -11.89 4.08 -5.87
C ALA A 57 -10.93 2.97 -6.32
N VAL A 58 -9.77 2.87 -5.67
CA VAL A 58 -8.68 1.94 -6.02
C VAL A 58 -8.27 1.06 -4.86
N THR A 59 -7.46 0.04 -5.15
CA THR A 59 -7.02 -0.96 -4.18
C THR A 59 -5.55 -0.79 -3.78
N ILE A 60 -5.07 -1.62 -2.85
CA ILE A 60 -3.66 -1.64 -2.45
C ILE A 60 -2.78 -2.17 -3.59
N GLU A 61 -3.31 -3.10 -4.38
CA GLU A 61 -2.64 -3.67 -5.55
C GLU A 61 -2.34 -2.60 -6.60
N ASP A 62 -3.24 -1.63 -6.82
CA ASP A 62 -3.02 -0.50 -7.73
C ASP A 62 -1.85 0.38 -7.27
N LEU A 63 -1.78 0.68 -5.96
CA LEU A 63 -0.65 1.41 -5.37
C LEU A 63 0.67 0.66 -5.55
N VAL A 64 0.67 -0.65 -5.30
CA VAL A 64 1.87 -1.49 -5.45
C VAL A 64 2.31 -1.55 -6.91
N ALA A 65 1.37 -1.63 -7.85
CA ALA A 65 1.65 -1.61 -9.29
C ALA A 65 2.28 -0.28 -9.73
N ALA A 66 1.75 0.87 -9.28
CA ALA A 66 2.34 2.18 -9.57
C ALA A 66 3.78 2.30 -9.03
N MET A 67 4.04 1.76 -7.84
CA MET A 67 5.38 1.73 -7.25
C MET A 67 6.34 0.81 -8.02
N ALA A 68 5.84 -0.34 -8.48
CA ALA A 68 6.60 -1.31 -9.29
C ALA A 68 7.00 -0.71 -10.64
N ASP A 69 6.04 -0.10 -11.34
CA ASP A 69 6.24 0.52 -12.65
C ASP A 69 7.23 1.69 -12.59
N ALA A 70 7.09 2.57 -11.59
CA ALA A 70 7.99 3.71 -11.42
C ALA A 70 9.44 3.27 -11.14
N ALA A 71 9.62 2.18 -10.39
CA ALA A 71 10.93 1.64 -10.05
C ALA A 71 11.50 0.65 -11.08
N GLY A 72 10.70 0.23 -12.07
CA GLY A 72 11.07 -0.88 -12.97
C GLY A 72 11.37 -2.18 -12.22
N ARG A 73 10.69 -2.41 -11.09
CA ARG A 73 10.98 -3.50 -10.16
C ARG A 73 9.72 -4.32 -9.88
N ASP A 74 9.84 -5.63 -10.01
CA ASP A 74 8.79 -6.55 -9.61
C ASP A 74 8.76 -6.74 -8.08
N PHE A 75 7.56 -6.70 -7.51
CA PHE A 75 7.28 -6.98 -6.11
C PHE A 75 6.52 -8.30 -5.90
N SER A 76 6.18 -9.01 -6.98
CA SER A 76 5.67 -10.37 -6.91
C SER A 76 6.78 -11.31 -6.41
N LEU A 77 6.38 -12.28 -5.58
CA LEU A 77 7.19 -13.39 -5.08
C LEU A 77 6.51 -14.69 -5.48
#